data_AF-A0A9Q3VXS1-F1
#
_entry.id   AF-A0A9Q3VXS1-F1
#
_cell.length_a   1.000
_cell.length_b   1.000
_cell.length_c   1.000
_cell.angle_alpha   90.00
_cell.angle_beta   90.00
_cell.angle_gamma   90.00
#
_symmetry.space_group_name_H-M   'P 1'
#
loop_
_entity.id
_entity.type
_entity.pdbx_description
1 polymer ?
#
loop_
_entity_poly.entity_id
_entity_poly.type
_entity_poly.pdbx_seq_one_letter_code
_entity_poly.pdbx_strand_id
1 'polypeptide(L)'
;MRDGLGDMMLAGVAHNNPNYDPGWLPFFAALVMLAGFVIVLVGGAMSIGVRDLAGRRKWAGYAIGPVTITIGLAVIALGVWLW
;
A
#
# COMPACT_ATOMS: atom_id res chain seq x y z
N MET A 1 9.95 -7.47 60.52
CA MET A 1 10.51 -8.53 59.66
C MET A 1 9.35 -9.04 58.83
N ARG A 2 8.96 -8.44 57.69
CA ARG A 2 9.69 -8.27 56.42
C ARG A 2 10.38 -9.56 56.03
N ASP A 3 9.70 -10.39 55.25
CA ASP A 3 10.31 -11.33 54.30
C ASP A 3 9.33 -11.63 53.15
N GLY A 4 9.68 -11.16 51.95
CA GLY A 4 9.59 -12.02 50.76
C GLY A 4 8.50 -11.79 49.71
N LEU A 5 7.40 -11.07 49.97
CA LEU A 5 6.34 -10.89 48.95
C LEU A 5 6.57 -9.71 47.98
N GLY A 6 7.76 -9.11 48.01
CA GLY A 6 8.07 -7.87 47.29
C GLY A 6 8.55 -8.00 45.85
N ASP A 7 8.97 -9.17 45.37
CA ASP A 7 9.74 -9.26 44.10
C ASP A 7 9.48 -10.55 43.31
N MET A 8 8.22 -10.95 43.14
CA MET A 8 7.89 -11.71 41.93
C MET A 8 7.70 -10.72 40.78
N MET A 9 8.82 -10.20 40.27
CA MET A 9 8.88 -9.91 38.84
C MET A 9 8.61 -11.25 38.17
N LEU A 10 7.38 -11.45 37.71
CA LEU A 10 7.14 -12.29 36.54
C LEU A 10 8.02 -11.69 35.46
N ALA A 11 9.27 -12.15 35.39
CA ALA A 11 10.10 -12.00 34.23
C ALA A 11 9.27 -12.65 33.14
N GLY A 12 8.54 -11.83 32.40
CA GLY A 12 7.93 -12.22 31.14
C GLY A 12 9.10 -12.60 30.27
N VAL A 13 9.54 -13.86 30.39
CA VAL A 13 10.49 -14.48 29.49
C VAL A 13 9.76 -14.43 28.17
N ALA A 14 10.09 -13.40 27.38
CA ALA A 14 9.64 -13.27 26.02
C ALA A 14 10.13 -14.54 25.33
N HIS A 15 9.23 -15.52 25.19
CA HIS A 15 9.42 -16.61 24.26
C HIS A 15 9.30 -15.97 22.88
N ASN A 16 10.38 -15.32 22.45
CA ASN A 16 10.53 -14.83 21.11
C ASN A 16 10.61 -16.09 20.25
N ASN A 17 9.46 -16.56 19.81
CA ASN A 17 9.37 -17.71 18.93
C ASN A 17 10.23 -17.34 17.70
N PRO A 18 11.32 -18.06 17.41
CA PRO A 18 12.18 -17.74 16.28
C PRO A 18 11.45 -17.89 14.94
N ASN A 19 10.26 -18.51 14.95
CA ASN A 19 9.35 -18.62 13.82
C ASN A 19 8.19 -17.61 13.86
N TYR A 20 8.25 -16.59 14.72
CA TYR A 20 7.26 -15.51 14.72
C TYR A 20 7.50 -14.60 13.53
N ASP A 21 6.82 -14.89 12.43
CA ASP A 21 6.61 -13.91 11.37
C ASP A 21 5.49 -12.96 11.83
N PRO A 22 5.75 -11.66 11.99
CA PRO A 22 4.77 -10.72 12.52
C PRO A 22 3.60 -10.50 11.54
N GLY A 23 3.60 -11.10 10.34
CA GLY A 23 2.42 -11.25 9.50
C GLY A 23 1.86 -9.94 8.93
N TRP A 24 2.64 -8.85 8.98
CA TRP A 24 2.22 -7.55 8.46
C TRP A 24 2.37 -7.43 6.94
N LEU A 25 3.13 -8.33 6.32
CA LEU A 25 3.32 -8.35 4.86
C LEU A 25 1.99 -8.29 4.08
N PRO A 26 0.98 -9.15 4.36
CA PRO A 26 -0.32 -9.06 3.69
C PRO A 26 -1.07 -7.75 3.94
N PHE A 27 -0.90 -7.14 5.11
CA PHE A 27 -1.50 -5.83 5.42
C PHE A 27 -0.91 -4.73 4.52
N PHE A 28 0.43 -4.69 4.39
CA PHE A 28 1.09 -3.74 3.51
C PHE A 28 0.82 -4.02 2.03
N ALA A 29 0.74 -5.30 1.63
CA ALA A 29 0.36 -5.71 0.28
C ALA A 29 -1.03 -5.17 -0.11
N ALA A 30 -2.02 -5.29 0.79
CA ALA A 30 -3.36 -4.74 0.58
C ALA A 30 -3.36 -3.20 0.45
N LEU A 31 -2.53 -2.51 1.25
CA LEU A 31 -2.40 -1.05 1.21
C LEU A 31 -1.79 -0.58 -0.12
N VAL A 32 -0.79 -1.31 -0.63
CA VAL A 32 -0.17 -1.06 -1.94
C VAL A 32 -1.19 -1.28 -3.06
N MET A 33 -1.97 -2.37 -3.03
CA MET A 33 -3.04 -2.59 -4.01
C MET A 33 -4.06 -1.45 -4.02
N LEU A 34 -4.49 -1.00 -2.83
CA LEU A 34 -5.44 0.11 -2.70
C LEU A 34 -4.88 1.39 -3.30
N ALA A 35 -3.60 1.71 -3.02
CA ALA A 35 -2.93 2.87 -3.59
C ALA A 35 -2.87 2.80 -5.12
N GLY A 36 -2.48 1.65 -5.67
CA GLY A 36 -2.44 1.41 -7.11
C GLY A 36 -3.82 1.58 -7.76
N PHE A 37 -4.88 1.09 -7.12
CA PHE A 37 -6.26 1.26 -7.59
C PHE A 37 -6.68 2.73 -7.65
N VAL A 38 -6.39 3.52 -6.62
CA VAL A 38 -6.67 4.96 -6.62
C VAL A 38 -5.94 5.67 -7.75
N ILE A 39 -4.66 5.32 -8.01
CA ILE A 39 -3.88 5.89 -9.11
C ILE A 39 -4.53 5.59 -10.47
N VAL A 40 -5.00 4.35 -10.67
CA VAL A 40 -5.71 3.96 -11.90
C VAL A 40 -6.97 4.81 -12.10
N LEU A 41 -7.78 5.00 -11.05
CA LEU A 41 -8.99 5.82 -11.12
C LEU A 41 -8.68 7.28 -11.46
N VAL A 42 -7.64 7.86 -10.85
CA VAL A 42 -7.20 9.23 -11.16
C VAL A 42 -6.75 9.34 -12.62
N GLY A 43 -5.95 8.38 -13.11
CA GLY A 43 -5.52 8.35 -14.51
C GLY A 43 -6.70 8.24 -15.48
N GLY A 44 -7.70 7.42 -15.16
CA GLY A 44 -8.94 7.30 -15.93
C GLY A 44 -9.76 8.59 -15.95
N ALA A 45 -9.94 9.23 -14.80
CA ALA A 45 -10.63 10.52 -14.69
C ALA A 45 -9.92 11.62 -15.50
N MET A 46 -8.59 11.67 -15.44
CA MET A 46 -7.79 12.59 -16.27
C MET A 46 -7.94 12.29 -17.75
N SER A 47 -7.91 11.01 -18.17
CA SER A 47 -8.15 10.62 -19.57
C SER A 47 -9.52 11.07 -20.09
N ILE A 48 -10.57 10.93 -19.29
CA ILE A 48 -11.93 11.33 -19.67
C ILE A 48 -12.05 12.85 -19.69
N GLY A 49 -11.63 13.53 -18.64
CA GLY A 49 -11.70 15.00 -18.56
C GLY A 49 -10.91 15.68 -19.68
N VAL A 50 -9.74 15.16 -20.04
CA VAL A 50 -8.95 15.70 -21.17
C VAL A 50 -9.68 15.52 -22.51
N ARG A 51 -10.47 14.45 -22.69
CA ARG A 51 -11.27 14.23 -23.91
C ARG A 51 -12.41 15.24 -24.05
N ASP A 52 -13.09 15.57 -22.95
CA ASP A 52 -14.19 16.56 -22.96
C ASP A 52 -13.70 18.01 -23.19
N LEU A 53 -12.46 18.32 -22.80
CA LEU A 53 -11.84 19.64 -22.97
C LEU A 53 -11.12 19.83 -24.32
N ALA A 54 -10.92 18.76 -25.10
CA ALA A 54 -10.00 18.76 -26.24
C ALA A 54 -10.64 19.27 -27.55
N GLY A 55 -10.88 20.59 -27.61
CA GLY A 55 -11.08 21.30 -28.88
C GLY A 55 -9.75 21.71 -29.57
N ARG A 56 -8.61 21.77 -28.86
CA ARG A 56 -7.37 22.32 -29.46
C ARG A 56 -6.04 22.11 -28.68
N ARG A 57 -5.84 21.06 -27.88
CA ARG A 57 -4.60 20.92 -27.08
C ARG A 57 -3.79 19.64 -27.31
N LYS A 58 -2.48 19.90 -27.43
CA LYS A 58 -1.30 19.07 -27.68
C LYS A 58 -1.40 17.62 -27.16
N TRP A 59 -1.04 16.67 -28.03
CA TRP A 59 -0.89 15.21 -27.82
C TRP A 59 -0.31 14.81 -26.44
N ALA A 60 0.56 15.62 -25.84
CA ALA A 60 1.10 15.41 -24.50
C ALA A 60 0.02 15.27 -23.41
N GLY A 61 -1.09 16.00 -23.50
CA GLY A 61 -2.20 15.87 -22.54
C GLY A 61 -2.93 14.53 -22.63
N TYR A 62 -2.91 13.91 -23.82
CA TYR A 62 -3.57 12.63 -24.07
C TYR A 62 -2.78 11.45 -23.50
N ALA A 63 -1.45 11.59 -23.36
CA ALA A 63 -0.58 10.54 -22.82
C ALA A 63 -0.57 10.47 -21.28
N ILE A 64 -0.92 11.57 -20.58
CA ILE A 64 -0.85 11.65 -19.12
C ILE A 64 -1.75 10.62 -18.45
N GLY A 65 -3.00 10.49 -18.91
CA GLY A 65 -3.95 9.55 -18.32
C GLY A 65 -3.53 8.07 -18.50
N PRO A 66 -3.20 7.60 -19.71
CA PRO A 66 -2.66 6.26 -19.94
C PRO A 66 -1.38 5.95 -19.16
N VAL A 67 -0.43 6.90 -19.08
CA VAL A 67 0.80 6.73 -18.28
C VAL A 67 0.45 6.56 -16.81
N THR A 68 -0.44 7.39 -16.27
CA THR A 68 -0.89 7.32 -14.87
C THR A 68 -1.57 5.98 -14.59
N ILE A 69 -2.43 5.49 -15.49
CA ILE A 69 -3.05 4.16 -15.38
C ILE A 69 -1.99 3.07 -15.35
N THR A 70 -0.99 3.13 -16.23
CA THR A 70 0.08 2.14 -16.31
C THR A 70 0.89 2.08 -15.02
N ILE A 71 1.18 3.24 -14.42
CA ILE A 71 1.84 3.33 -13.10
C ILE A 71 0.96 2.68 -12.03
N GLY A 72 -0.34 2.98 -11.99
CA GLY A 72 -1.26 2.39 -11.02
C GLY A 72 -1.34 0.86 -11.14
N LEU A 73 -1.37 0.32 -12.36
CA LEU A 73 -1.33 -1.12 -12.61
C LEU A 73 -0.02 -1.77 -12.15
N ALA A 74 1.12 -1.11 -12.37
CA ALA A 74 2.41 -1.60 -11.88
C ALA A 74 2.45 -1.67 -10.34
N VAL A 75 1.86 -0.68 -9.66
CA VAL A 75 1.73 -0.67 -8.20
C VAL A 75 0.82 -1.81 -7.72
N ILE A 76 -0.31 -2.08 -8.39
CA ILE A 76 -1.16 -3.24 -8.06
C ILE A 76 -0.39 -4.54 -8.23
N ALA A 77 0.34 -4.71 -9.33
CA ALA A 77 1.15 -5.91 -9.58
C ALA A 77 2.22 -6.12 -8.48
N LEU A 78 2.83 -5.04 -8.00
CA LEU A 78 3.76 -5.08 -6.87
C LEU A 78 3.05 -5.50 -5.57
N GLY A 79 1.83 -5.00 -5.33
CA GLY A 79 1.00 -5.46 -4.22
C GLY A 79 0.64 -6.95 -4.30
N VAL A 80 0.34 -7.47 -5.50
CA VAL A 80 0.07 -8.91 -5.70
C VAL A 80 1.32 -9.74 -5.44
N TRP A 81 2.49 -9.27 -5.85
CA TRP A 81 3.75 -9.96 -5.64
C TRP A 81 4.17 -10.03 -4.17
N LEU A 82 3.75 -9.05 -3.36
CA LEU A 82 4.01 -8.99 -1.91
C LEU A 82 3.04 -9.84 -1.07
N TRP A 83 2.01 -10.43 -1.69
CA TRP A 83 1.07 -11.32 -1.01
C TRP A 83 1.61 -12.75 -1.04
#